data_AF-T0YW96-F1
#
_entry.id   AF-T0YW96-F1
#
_cell.length_a   1.000
_cell.length_b   1.000
_cell.length_c   1.000
_cell.angle_alpha   90.00
_cell.angle_beta   90.00
_cell.angle_gamma   90.00
#
_symmetry.space_group_name_H-M   'P 1'
#
loop_
_entity.id
_entity.type
_entity.pdbx_description
1 polymer ?
#
loop_
_entity_poly.entity_id
_entity_poly.type
_entity_poly.pdbx_seq_one_letter_code
_entity_poly.pdbx_strand_id
1 'polypeptide(L)'
;MDELLGRFRARYRENEIQVGFKRVGVPDYSEKAFREAVANALIHRDYTRLNAVYIQWRKDRLEISSPGGLPEGVSMETLLVTAPHPRNPKLADAFKRAGYVERTARGIDTIFFEQLRNGRDVPSYGRTTSTDVVLVLSGGLPDLPFVHGD
;
A
#
# COMPACT_ATOMS: atom_id res chain seq x y z
N MET A 1 -4.53 -8.89 -11.62
CA MET A 1 -3.88 -7.62 -11.22
C MET A 1 -4.22 -6.52 -12.22
N ASP A 2 -4.04 -6.75 -13.52
CA ASP A 2 -4.25 -5.73 -14.55
C ASP A 2 -5.65 -5.09 -14.54
N GLU A 3 -6.71 -5.88 -14.38
CA GLU A 3 -8.08 -5.34 -14.25
C GLU A 3 -8.20 -4.39 -13.04
N LEU A 4 -7.59 -4.74 -11.91
CA LEU A 4 -7.59 -3.92 -10.71
C LEU A 4 -6.84 -2.61 -10.93
N LEU A 5 -5.69 -2.67 -11.62
CA LEU A 5 -4.94 -1.47 -12.02
C LEU A 5 -5.74 -0.61 -12.99
N GLY A 6 -6.50 -1.21 -13.91
CA GLY A 6 -7.44 -0.50 -14.76
C GLY A 6 -8.51 0.26 -13.95
N ARG A 7 -9.11 -0.40 -12.96
CA ARG A 7 -10.09 0.23 -12.06
C ARG A 7 -9.49 1.31 -11.16
N PHE A 8 -8.22 1.14 -10.77
CA PHE A 8 -7.44 2.12 -10.01
C PHE A 8 -7.19 3.38 -10.86
N ARG A 9 -6.66 3.20 -12.08
CA ARG A 9 -6.41 4.30 -13.03
C ARG A 9 -7.67 5.08 -13.38
N ALA A 10 -8.82 4.39 -13.51
CA ALA A 10 -10.10 5.07 -13.76
C ALA A 10 -10.58 5.97 -12.60
N ARG A 11 -10.06 5.78 -11.39
CA ARG A 11 -10.33 6.61 -10.19
C ARG A 11 -9.16 7.50 -9.79
N TYR A 12 -8.04 7.37 -10.51
CA TYR A 12 -6.81 8.09 -10.23
C TYR A 12 -7.04 9.58 -10.41
N ARG A 13 -6.77 10.34 -9.35
CA ARG A 13 -6.80 11.79 -9.36
C ARG A 13 -5.40 12.28 -9.10
N GLU A 14 -5.06 13.37 -9.77
CA GLU A 14 -3.78 14.03 -9.64
C GLU A 14 -4.05 15.51 -9.38
N ASN A 15 -3.34 16.06 -8.41
CA ASN A 15 -3.37 17.48 -8.12
C ASN A 15 -2.10 18.10 -8.69
N GLU A 16 -2.21 19.20 -9.43
CA GLU A 16 -1.03 19.95 -9.86
C GLU A 16 -0.58 20.88 -8.74
N ILE A 17 0.68 20.78 -8.35
CA ILE A 17 1.33 21.76 -7.49
C ILE A 17 2.35 22.56 -8.30
N GLN A 18 2.49 23.84 -7.98
CA GLN A 18 3.51 24.69 -8.57
C GLN A 18 4.74 24.73 -7.66
N VAL A 19 5.86 24.21 -8.16
CA VAL A 19 7.16 24.26 -7.48
C VAL A 19 8.07 25.18 -8.29
N GLY A 20 8.20 26.43 -7.83
CA GLY A 20 8.87 27.50 -8.58
C GLY A 20 8.18 27.78 -9.92
N PHE A 21 8.87 27.51 -11.03
CA PHE A 21 8.33 27.66 -12.39
C PHE A 21 7.84 26.35 -13.03
N LYS A 22 7.83 25.23 -12.28
CA LYS A 22 7.39 23.93 -12.78
C LYS A 22 6.05 23.54 -12.16
N ARG A 23 5.13 23.07 -13.00
CA ARG A 23 3.93 22.34 -12.56
C ARG A 23 4.28 20.87 -12.44
N VAL A 24 4.01 20.29 -11.27
CA VAL A 24 4.26 18.89 -10.96
C VAL A 24 2.92 18.28 -10.56
N GLY A 25 2.53 17.19 -11.24
CA GLY A 25 1.40 16.39 -10.84
C GLY A 25 1.76 15.51 -9.64
N VAL A 26 0.94 15.58 -8.59
CA VAL A 26 1.05 14.73 -7.40
C VAL A 26 -0.19 13.88 -7.32
N PRO A 27 -0.07 12.56 -7.51
CA PRO A 27 -1.24 11.70 -7.47
C PRO A 27 -1.75 11.45 -6.07
N ASP A 28 -3.05 11.19 -5.96
CA ASP A 28 -3.68 10.82 -4.69
C ASP A 28 -3.08 9.53 -4.12
N TYR A 29 -2.71 8.59 -4.98
CA TYR A 29 -2.05 7.34 -4.60
C TYR A 29 -1.03 6.93 -5.66
N SER A 30 0.11 6.40 -5.24
CA SER A 30 1.07 5.79 -6.16
C SER A 30 0.54 4.44 -6.68
N GLU A 31 0.52 4.25 -8.00
CA GLU A 31 0.18 2.95 -8.59
C GLU A 31 1.15 1.85 -8.10
N LYS A 32 2.42 2.21 -7.87
CA LYS A 32 3.43 1.30 -7.34
C LYS A 32 3.08 0.87 -5.92
N ALA A 33 2.75 1.83 -5.04
CA ALA A 33 2.32 1.53 -3.68
C ALA A 33 1.05 0.68 -3.67
N PHE A 34 0.07 1.01 -4.50
CA PHE A 34 -1.19 0.27 -4.61
C PHE A 34 -0.96 -1.19 -5.05
N ARG A 35 -0.16 -1.39 -6.10
CA ARG A 35 0.15 -2.73 -6.62
C ARG A 35 0.84 -3.58 -5.56
N GLU A 36 1.84 -3.02 -4.88
CA GLU A 36 2.60 -3.70 -3.83
C GLU A 36 1.70 -4.03 -2.62
N ALA A 37 0.85 -3.08 -2.20
CA ALA A 37 -0.09 -3.26 -1.11
C ALA A 37 -1.10 -4.39 -1.38
N VAL A 38 -1.67 -4.42 -2.58
CA VAL A 38 -2.61 -5.48 -2.99
C VAL A 38 -1.90 -6.82 -3.08
N ALA A 39 -0.71 -6.85 -3.66
CA ALA A 39 0.07 -8.08 -3.75
C ALA A 39 0.43 -8.62 -2.36
N ASN A 40 0.85 -7.76 -1.43
CA ASN A 40 1.10 -8.15 -0.04
C ASN A 40 -0.16 -8.70 0.63
N ALA A 41 -1.30 -8.05 0.43
CA ALA A 41 -2.58 -8.53 0.95
C ALA A 41 -2.91 -9.94 0.44
N LEU A 42 -2.65 -10.25 -0.84
CA LEU A 42 -2.89 -11.58 -1.42
C LEU A 42 -1.85 -12.61 -0.98
N ILE A 43 -0.56 -12.26 -1.04
CA ILE A 43 0.56 -13.17 -0.69
C ILE A 43 0.49 -13.58 0.78
N HIS A 44 0.13 -12.65 1.66
CA HIS A 44 0.06 -12.90 3.09
C HIS A 44 -1.35 -13.28 3.56
N ARG A 45 -2.35 -13.41 2.68
CA ARG A 45 -3.71 -13.83 3.08
C ARG A 45 -3.68 -15.22 3.75
N ASP A 46 -4.42 -15.35 4.84
CA ASP A 46 -4.79 -16.64 5.41
C ASP A 46 -5.88 -17.29 4.54
N TYR A 47 -5.48 -18.26 3.71
CA TYR A 47 -6.38 -18.96 2.79
C TYR A 47 -7.27 -20.01 3.44
N THR A 48 -7.09 -20.29 4.74
CA THR A 48 -8.02 -21.16 5.49
C THR A 48 -9.33 -20.45 5.84
N ARG A 49 -9.35 -19.11 5.76
CA ARG A 49 -10.52 -18.26 6.02
C ARG A 49 -11.31 -17.99 4.74
N LEU A 50 -12.63 -17.88 4.87
CA LEU A 50 -13.53 -17.60 3.74
C LEU A 50 -13.57 -16.11 3.32
N ASN A 51 -13.25 -15.19 4.22
CA ASN A 51 -13.32 -13.74 3.98
C ASN A 51 -12.39 -13.30 2.83
N ALA A 52 -12.83 -12.40 1.95
CA ALA A 52 -11.99 -11.91 0.86
C ALA A 52 -10.99 -10.83 1.32
N VAL A 53 -10.01 -10.50 0.46
CA VAL A 53 -9.30 -9.22 0.57
C VAL A 53 -10.27 -8.13 0.13
N TYR A 54 -10.49 -7.12 0.97
CA TYR A 54 -11.33 -5.97 0.62
C TYR A 54 -10.48 -4.75 0.32
N ILE A 55 -10.79 -4.07 -0.78
CA ILE A 55 -10.17 -2.81 -1.18
C ILE A 55 -11.29 -1.76 -1.16
N GLN A 56 -11.19 -0.81 -0.25
CA GLN A 56 -12.18 0.24 -0.03
C GLN A 56 -11.57 1.59 -0.33
N TRP A 57 -12.05 2.22 -1.39
CA TRP A 57 -11.67 3.59 -1.75
C TRP A 57 -12.62 4.58 -1.08
N ARG A 58 -12.11 5.40 -0.17
CA ARG A 58 -12.82 6.47 0.52
C ARG A 58 -12.36 7.83 -0.05
N LYS A 59 -13.01 8.92 0.37
CA LYS A 59 -12.70 10.28 -0.14
C LYS A 59 -11.28 10.72 0.21
N ASP A 60 -10.78 10.27 1.35
CA ASP A 60 -9.57 10.71 2.05
C ASP A 60 -8.52 9.60 2.20
N ARG A 61 -8.86 8.35 1.87
CA ARG A 61 -7.98 7.20 2.09
C ARG A 61 -8.35 5.98 1.24
N LEU A 62 -7.37 5.13 1.04
CA LEU A 62 -7.54 3.78 0.49
C LEU A 62 -7.28 2.77 1.61
N GLU A 63 -8.24 1.87 1.84
CA GLU A 63 -8.09 0.80 2.84
C GLU A 63 -8.02 -0.56 2.15
N ILE A 64 -7.03 -1.38 2.52
CA ILE A 64 -6.88 -2.75 2.05
C ILE A 64 -6.86 -3.66 3.29
N SER A 65 -7.89 -4.49 3.44
CA SER A 65 -7.96 -5.48 4.52
C SER A 65 -7.73 -6.89 3.98
N SER A 66 -6.90 -7.66 4.67
CA SER A 66 -6.58 -9.05 4.34
C SER A 66 -6.81 -9.98 5.54
N PRO A 67 -7.48 -11.13 5.36
CA PRO A 67 -7.67 -12.11 6.41
C PRO A 67 -6.35 -12.67 6.98
N GLY A 68 -6.34 -12.85 8.30
CA GLY A 68 -5.20 -13.27 9.12
C GLY A 68 -4.61 -12.09 9.90
N GLY A 69 -4.07 -12.35 11.11
CA GLY A 69 -3.34 -11.33 11.88
C GLY A 69 -1.93 -11.07 11.33
N LEU A 70 -1.06 -10.36 12.04
CA LEU A 70 0.37 -10.29 11.67
C LEU A 70 1.07 -11.65 11.90
N PRO A 71 2.16 -11.97 11.17
CA PRO A 71 2.98 -13.15 11.49
C PRO A 71 3.50 -13.11 12.93
N GLU A 72 3.77 -14.27 13.51
CA GLU A 72 4.36 -14.36 14.84
C GLU A 72 5.70 -13.62 14.91
N GLY A 73 5.91 -12.83 15.97
CA GLY A 73 7.09 -11.99 16.13
C GLY A 73 7.10 -10.70 15.30
N VAL A 74 6.05 -10.42 14.51
CA VAL A 74 5.85 -9.16 13.80
C VAL A 74 4.83 -8.31 14.54
N SER A 75 5.23 -7.09 14.88
CA SER A 75 4.37 -6.06 15.45
C SER A 75 4.41 -4.81 14.57
N MET A 76 3.63 -3.81 14.95
CA MET A 76 3.62 -2.51 14.27
C MET A 76 4.99 -1.82 14.32
N GLU A 77 5.70 -1.99 15.43
CA GLU A 77 7.00 -1.40 15.69
C GLU A 77 8.12 -2.11 14.92
N THR A 78 7.94 -3.41 14.63
CA THR A 78 8.96 -4.23 13.95
C THR A 78 8.70 -4.44 12.47
N LEU A 79 7.51 -4.07 11.97
CA LEU A 79 7.05 -4.32 10.60
C LEU A 79 8.05 -3.90 9.50
N LEU A 80 8.78 -2.79 9.70
CA LEU A 80 9.75 -2.26 8.74
C LEU A 80 11.14 -2.91 8.83
N VAL A 81 11.44 -3.60 9.93
CA VAL A 81 12.77 -4.20 10.17
C VAL A 81 12.75 -5.72 10.17
N THR A 82 11.58 -6.34 10.25
CA THR A 82 11.44 -7.79 10.18
C THR A 82 11.58 -8.29 8.75
N ALA A 83 12.45 -9.27 8.55
CA ALA A 83 12.60 -9.93 7.26
C ALA A 83 11.27 -10.58 6.80
N PRO A 84 10.83 -10.33 5.56
CA PRO A 84 9.51 -10.77 5.11
C PRO A 84 9.43 -12.29 5.01
N HIS A 85 8.51 -12.87 5.78
CA HIS A 85 8.16 -14.28 5.73
C HIS A 85 6.73 -14.43 5.16
N PRO A 86 6.58 -14.75 3.86
CA PRO A 86 5.27 -14.90 3.24
C PRO A 86 4.55 -16.16 3.75
N ARG A 87 3.26 -16.03 4.09
CA ARG A 87 2.42 -17.20 4.43
C ARG A 87 2.29 -18.18 3.28
N ASN A 88 2.29 -17.66 2.06
CA ASN A 88 2.15 -18.44 0.83
C ASN A 88 3.40 -18.27 -0.05
N PRO A 89 4.52 -18.99 0.21
CA PRO A 89 5.77 -18.81 -0.53
C PRO A 89 5.66 -19.06 -2.04
N LYS A 90 4.84 -20.05 -2.46
CA LYS A 90 4.58 -20.34 -3.88
C LYS A 90 3.86 -19.18 -4.58
N LEU A 91 2.90 -18.57 -3.88
CA LEU A 91 2.18 -17.40 -4.39
C LEU A 91 3.12 -16.19 -4.49
N ALA A 92 3.97 -15.98 -3.47
CA ALA A 92 4.99 -14.94 -3.50
C ALA A 92 5.95 -15.10 -4.69
N ASP A 93 6.43 -16.32 -4.95
CA ASP A 93 7.28 -16.60 -6.11
C ASP A 93 6.55 -16.34 -7.43
N ALA A 94 5.30 -16.76 -7.55
CA ALA A 94 4.49 -16.49 -8.74
C ALA A 94 4.32 -14.98 -8.99
N PHE A 95 4.02 -14.19 -7.97
CA PHE A 95 3.90 -12.73 -8.07
C PHE A 95 5.23 -12.06 -8.47
N LYS A 96 6.36 -12.54 -7.93
CA LYS A 96 7.70 -12.06 -8.30
C LYS A 96 8.01 -12.36 -9.77
N ARG A 97 7.74 -13.58 -10.24
CA ARG A 97 7.97 -13.99 -11.64
C ARG A 97 7.08 -13.24 -12.62
N ALA A 98 5.85 -12.95 -12.21
CA ALA A 98 4.91 -12.15 -13.00
C ALA A 98 5.22 -10.64 -13.00
N GLY A 99 6.19 -10.18 -12.21
CA GLY A 99 6.58 -8.76 -12.16
C GLY A 99 5.61 -7.86 -11.37
N TYR A 100 4.74 -8.44 -10.54
CA TYR A 100 3.77 -7.66 -9.75
C TYR A 100 4.36 -7.11 -8.45
N VAL A 101 5.41 -7.73 -7.91
CA VAL A 101 6.11 -7.29 -6.69
C VAL A 101 7.61 -7.21 -6.92
N GLU A 102 8.27 -6.36 -6.14
CA GLU A 102 9.72 -6.21 -6.16
C GLU A 102 10.44 -7.49 -5.68
N ARG A 103 11.54 -7.85 -6.34
CA ARG A 103 12.32 -9.07 -5.98
C ARG A 103 13.18 -8.88 -4.74
N THR A 104 13.33 -7.63 -4.28
CA THR A 104 14.24 -7.21 -3.21
C THR A 104 13.69 -7.38 -1.79
N ALA A 105 12.46 -7.87 -1.64
CA ALA A 105 11.77 -7.99 -0.35
C ALA A 105 11.50 -6.64 0.36
N ARG A 106 11.55 -5.52 -0.37
CA ARG A 106 11.32 -4.16 0.12
C ARG A 106 9.89 -3.66 -0.09
N GLY A 107 8.91 -4.57 -0.03
CA GLY A 107 7.53 -4.25 -0.40
C GLY A 107 6.91 -3.20 0.51
N ILE A 108 7.07 -3.37 1.82
CA ILE A 108 6.58 -2.40 2.80
C ILE A 108 7.33 -1.07 2.66
N ASP A 109 8.66 -1.09 2.54
CA ASP A 109 9.47 0.13 2.30
C ASP A 109 9.01 0.91 1.07
N THR A 110 8.64 0.20 0.00
CA THR A 110 8.11 0.81 -1.23
C THR A 110 6.81 1.56 -0.96
N ILE A 111 5.89 0.97 -0.19
CA ILE A 111 4.63 1.61 0.17
C ILE A 111 4.88 2.88 0.99
N PHE A 112 5.77 2.82 1.99
CA PHE A 112 6.15 3.97 2.82
C PHE A 112 6.81 5.08 1.99
N PHE A 113 7.80 4.72 1.19
CA PHE A 113 8.54 5.65 0.34
C PHE A 113 7.62 6.39 -0.63
N GLU A 114 6.71 5.67 -1.28
CA GLU A 114 5.81 6.25 -2.27
C GLU A 114 4.74 7.16 -1.65
N GLN A 115 4.26 6.88 -0.42
CA GLN A 115 3.41 7.82 0.32
C GLN A 115 4.14 9.13 0.60
N LEU A 116 5.33 9.04 1.21
CA LEU A 116 6.13 10.21 1.56
C LEU A 116 6.54 11.03 0.33
N ARG A 117 6.94 10.34 -0.74
CA ARG A 117 7.31 10.97 -2.02
C ARG A 117 6.17 11.79 -2.63
N ASN A 118 4.93 11.39 -2.38
CA ASN A 118 3.74 12.11 -2.85
C ASN A 118 3.22 13.14 -1.84
N GLY A 119 4.01 13.48 -0.81
CA GLY A 119 3.61 14.44 0.24
C GLY A 119 2.43 13.93 1.07
N ARG A 120 2.29 12.62 1.23
CA ARG A 120 1.23 11.99 2.03
C ARG A 120 1.80 11.44 3.33
N ASP A 121 0.94 11.33 4.33
CA ASP A 121 1.27 10.62 5.56
C ASP A 121 1.73 9.18 5.30
N VAL A 122 2.57 8.69 6.19
CA VAL A 122 3.00 7.29 6.20
C VAL A 122 1.79 6.35 6.24
N PRO A 123 1.87 5.17 5.58
CA PRO A 123 0.81 4.19 5.65
C PRO A 123 0.57 3.74 7.09
N SER A 124 -0.69 3.53 7.46
CA SER A 124 -1.07 3.06 8.79
C SER A 124 -1.57 1.62 8.75
N TYR A 125 -1.08 0.80 9.67
CA TYR A 125 -1.64 -0.52 9.96
C TYR A 125 -2.36 -0.57 11.33
N GLY A 126 -2.67 0.59 11.93
CA GLY A 126 -3.22 0.69 13.28
C GLY A 126 -4.64 0.10 13.45
N ARG A 127 -5.29 -0.31 12.36
CA ARG A 127 -6.59 -1.01 12.38
C ARG A 127 -6.46 -2.53 12.27
N THR A 128 -5.23 -3.05 12.25
CA THR A 128 -4.93 -4.47 12.23
C THR A 128 -5.33 -5.13 13.55
N THR A 129 -5.91 -6.33 13.46
CA THR A 129 -6.30 -7.16 14.60
C THR A 129 -5.55 -8.49 14.55
N SER A 130 -5.85 -9.39 15.49
CA SER A 130 -5.38 -10.79 15.44
C SER A 130 -5.97 -11.58 14.27
N THR A 131 -7.02 -11.07 13.62
CA THR A 131 -7.77 -11.77 12.57
C THR A 131 -7.67 -11.12 11.20
N ASP A 132 -7.25 -9.87 11.12
CA ASP A 132 -7.25 -9.09 9.89
C ASP A 132 -6.10 -8.08 9.90
N VAL A 133 -5.26 -8.11 8.85
CA VAL A 133 -4.28 -7.05 8.58
C VAL A 133 -4.96 -5.96 7.75
N VAL A 134 -4.90 -4.72 8.22
CA VAL A 134 -5.56 -3.58 7.55
C VAL A 134 -4.52 -2.51 7.27
N LEU A 135 -4.23 -2.29 5.99
CA LEU A 135 -3.40 -1.19 5.50
C LEU A 135 -4.28 -0.01 5.11
N VAL A 136 -3.94 1.18 5.59
CA VAL A 136 -4.57 2.45 5.23
C VAL A 136 -3.52 3.35 4.57
N LEU A 137 -3.79 3.76 3.34
CA LEU A 137 -3.03 4.79 2.62
C LEU A 137 -3.81 6.11 2.69
N SER A 138 -3.21 7.15 3.27
CA SER A 138 -3.77 8.50 3.27
C SER A 138 -3.73 9.09 1.86
N GLY A 139 -4.85 9.66 1.41
CA GLY A 139 -4.96 10.42 0.16
C GLY A 139 -5.78 11.69 0.39
N GLY A 140 -6.56 12.12 -0.61
CA GLY A 140 -7.35 13.36 -0.52
C GLY A 140 -6.56 14.59 -0.97
N LEU A 141 -6.98 15.80 -0.57
CA LEU A 141 -6.24 17.02 -0.92
C LEU A 141 -4.85 16.97 -0.25
N PRO A 142 -3.76 17.26 -0.97
CA PRO A 142 -2.42 17.29 -0.39
C PRO A 142 -2.36 18.33 0.74
N ASP A 143 -1.64 17.99 1.82
CA ASP A 143 -1.32 18.92 2.90
C ASP A 143 -0.25 19.90 2.37
N LEU A 144 -0.71 20.95 1.69
CA LEU A 144 0.16 21.97 1.07
C LEU A 144 1.16 22.58 2.08
N PRO A 145 0.81 22.86 3.35
CA PRO A 145 1.77 23.26 4.39
C PRO A 145 2.97 22.33 4.56
N PHE A 146 2.76 21.01 4.64
CA PHE A 146 3.85 20.03 4.80
C PHE A 146 4.82 20.02 3.60
N VAL A 147 4.30 20.28 2.39
CA VAL A 147 5.11 20.36 1.16
C VAL A 147 5.94 21.64 1.08
N HIS A 148 5.47 22.73 1.70
CA HIS A 148 6.14 24.03 1.68
C HIS A 148 7.14 24.25 2.83
N GLY A 149 7.10 23.43 3.90
CA GLY A 149 8.09 23.47 4.97
C GLY A 149 7.98 24.70 5.88
N ASP A 150 6.78 25.26 6.02
CA ASP A 150 6.45 26.38 6.91
C ASP A 150 5.74 25.89 8.20
#